data_AF-A0A3D3P148-F1
#
_entry.id   AF-A0A3D3P148-F1
#
_cell.length_a   1.000
_cell.length_b   1.000
_cell.length_c   1.000
_cell.angle_alpha   90.00
_cell.angle_beta   90.00
_cell.angle_gamma   90.00
#
_symmetry.space_group_name_H-M   'P 1'
#
loop_
_entity.id
_entity.type
_entity.pdbx_description
1 polymer ?
#
loop_
_entity_poly.entity_id
_entity_poly.type
_entity_poly.pdbx_seq_one_letter_code
_entity_poly.pdbx_strand_id
1 'polypeptide(L)'
;MKTSLFEPHNLLPSDGKAINHGPIFSVEESDQFFTKLMAGVPWRSDVIKMFGKTITTTRKVAWVGDGGLDYTYSGATKCPLPWTALLTELKNRVEE
;
A
#
# COMPACT_ATOMS: atom_id res chain seq x y z
N MET A 1 -8.47 -20.48 -4.47
CA MET A 1 -9.93 -20.63 -4.24
C MET A 1 -10.35 -19.35 -3.55
N LYS A 2 -11.23 -18.54 -4.16
CA LYS A 2 -11.55 -17.18 -3.70
C LYS A 2 -12.21 -17.23 -2.32
N THR A 3 -11.44 -17.01 -1.27
CA THR A 3 -11.97 -16.92 0.10
C THR A 3 -12.00 -15.47 0.52
N SER A 4 -12.72 -14.62 -0.23
CA SER A 4 -13.32 -13.48 0.45
C SER A 4 -14.46 -14.03 1.29
N LEU A 5 -14.47 -13.69 2.58
CA LEU A 5 -15.58 -14.04 3.47
C LEU A 5 -16.86 -13.23 3.15
N PHE A 6 -16.80 -12.34 2.16
CA PHE A 6 -17.85 -11.39 1.83
C PHE A 6 -18.06 -11.23 0.32
N GLU A 7 -19.31 -11.02 -0.08
CA GLU A 7 -19.63 -10.66 -1.45
C GLU A 7 -19.22 -9.20 -1.74
N PRO A 8 -18.53 -8.92 -2.87
CA PRO A 8 -18.10 -7.57 -3.20
C PRO A 8 -19.29 -6.60 -3.32
N HIS A 9 -19.26 -5.49 -2.59
CA HIS A 9 -20.38 -4.54 -2.52
C HIS A 9 -19.98 -3.15 -3.04
N ASN A 10 -20.77 -2.56 -3.96
CA ASN A 10 -20.54 -1.20 -4.41
C ASN A 10 -21.05 -0.20 -3.36
N LEU A 11 -20.15 0.60 -2.81
CA LEU A 11 -20.45 1.58 -1.76
C LEU A 11 -21.01 2.90 -2.30
N LEU A 12 -20.90 3.15 -3.62
CA LEU A 12 -21.35 4.42 -4.19
C LEU A 12 -22.83 4.36 -4.61
N PRO A 13 -23.66 5.32 -4.17
CA PRO A 13 -25.09 5.30 -4.43
C PRO A 13 -25.47 5.75 -5.85
N SER A 14 -24.59 6.50 -6.53
CA SER A 14 -24.77 6.97 -7.92
C SER A 14 -23.43 7.41 -8.52
N ASP A 15 -23.36 7.46 -9.86
CA ASP A 15 -22.26 8.01 -10.68
C ASP A 15 -20.84 7.64 -10.22
N GLY A 16 -20.57 6.33 -10.11
CA GLY A 16 -19.24 5.80 -9.82
C GLY A 16 -19.27 4.35 -9.35
N LYS A 17 -18.09 3.78 -9.09
CA LYS A 17 -17.96 2.46 -8.46
C LYS A 17 -16.85 2.46 -7.42
N ALA A 18 -17.17 2.04 -6.20
CA ALA A 18 -16.21 1.73 -5.15
C ALA A 18 -16.57 0.36 -4.57
N ILE A 19 -15.86 -0.69 -5.01
CA ILE A 19 -16.17 -2.07 -4.63
C ILE A 19 -15.42 -2.42 -3.34
N ASN A 20 -16.17 -2.70 -2.27
CA ASN A 20 -15.61 -3.26 -1.06
C ASN A 20 -15.60 -4.79 -1.17
N HIS A 21 -14.40 -5.40 -1.17
CA HIS A 21 -14.22 -6.85 -1.23
C HIS A 21 -14.24 -7.53 0.15
N GLY A 22 -14.40 -6.77 1.23
CA GLY A 22 -14.34 -7.29 2.61
C GLY A 22 -12.92 -7.67 3.06
N PRO A 23 -12.78 -8.18 4.29
CA PRO A 23 -11.52 -8.73 4.79
C PRO A 23 -11.08 -9.94 3.97
N ILE A 24 -9.81 -9.93 3.57
CA ILE A 24 -9.15 -11.01 2.83
C ILE A 24 -8.19 -11.83 3.71
N PHE A 25 -7.93 -11.37 4.94
CA PHE A 25 -7.10 -12.04 5.94
C PHE A 25 -7.92 -12.30 7.20
N SER A 26 -7.60 -13.37 7.93
CA SER A 26 -8.06 -13.54 9.31
C SER A 26 -7.44 -12.48 10.23
N VAL A 27 -7.96 -12.36 11.45
CA VAL A 27 -7.40 -11.45 12.45
C VAL A 27 -5.96 -11.86 12.79
N GLU A 28 -5.73 -13.16 12.97
CA GLU A 28 -4.43 -13.72 13.29
C GLU A 28 -3.42 -13.51 12.15
N GLU A 29 -3.84 -13.73 10.90
CA GLU A 29 -3.00 -13.42 9.72
C GLU A 29 -2.65 -11.92 9.68
N SER A 30 -3.63 -11.06 9.94
CA SER A 30 -3.45 -9.60 9.92
C SER A 30 -2.43 -9.15 10.97
N ASP A 31 -2.51 -9.66 12.20
CA ASP A 31 -1.58 -9.32 13.28
C ASP A 31 -0.15 -9.79 12.99
N GLN A 32 0.00 -10.97 12.38
CA GLN A 32 1.29 -11.50 11.95
C GLN A 32 1.91 -10.63 10.84
N PHE A 33 1.13 -10.29 9.80
CA PHE A 33 1.62 -9.42 8.73
C PHE A 33 1.95 -8.02 9.26
N PHE A 34 1.11 -7.46 10.13
CA PHE A 34 1.37 -6.16 10.75
C PHE A 34 2.74 -6.15 11.46
N THR A 35 3.01 -7.15 12.29
CA THR A 35 4.27 -7.27 13.02
C THR A 35 5.47 -7.37 12.06
N LYS A 36 5.36 -8.22 11.04
CA LYS A 36 6.42 -8.41 10.02
C LYS A 36 6.65 -7.13 9.20
N LEU A 37 5.60 -6.42 8.82
CA LEU A 37 5.69 -5.18 8.03
C LEU A 37 6.34 -4.05 8.85
N MET A 38 5.95 -3.91 10.12
CA MET A 38 6.52 -2.90 11.00
C MET A 38 8.02 -3.09 11.23
N ALA A 39 8.49 -4.33 11.29
CA ALA A 39 9.90 -4.66 11.49
C ALA A 39 10.71 -4.72 10.18
N GLY A 40 10.11 -5.23 9.09
CA GLY A 40 10.83 -5.62 7.87
C GLY A 40 10.81 -4.59 6.74
N VAL A 41 9.88 -3.63 6.76
CA VAL A 41 9.82 -2.57 5.73
C VAL A 41 10.66 -1.37 6.18
N PRO A 42 11.51 -0.79 5.32
CA PRO A 42 12.35 0.35 5.66
C PRO A 42 11.55 1.66 5.65
N TRP A 43 10.67 1.83 6.63
CA TRP A 43 9.80 3.00 6.78
C TRP A 43 10.60 4.30 6.99
N ARG A 44 10.41 5.30 6.13
CA ARG A 44 11.06 6.62 6.20
C ARG A 44 10.06 7.76 6.10
N SER A 45 10.32 8.89 6.75
CA SER A 45 9.52 10.08 6.53
C SER A 45 9.58 10.50 5.06
N ASP A 46 8.43 10.83 4.47
CA ASP A 46 8.35 11.32 3.10
C ASP A 46 8.77 12.78 3.02
N VAL A 47 9.22 13.22 1.84
CA VAL A 47 9.54 14.62 1.57
C VAL A 47 8.74 15.07 0.36
N ILE A 48 7.96 16.13 0.55
CA ILE A 48 7.14 16.73 -0.52
C ILE A 48 7.50 18.20 -0.68
N LYS A 49 7.29 18.75 -1.89
CA LYS A 49 7.34 20.21 -2.10
C LYS A 49 5.92 20.73 -2.21
N MET A 50 5.54 21.66 -1.36
CA MET A 50 4.20 22.25 -1.34
C MET A 50 4.32 23.76 -1.12
N PHE A 51 3.66 24.56 -1.97
CA PHE A 51 3.73 26.03 -1.94
C PHE A 51 5.18 26.58 -1.91
N GLY A 52 6.08 25.99 -2.70
CA GLY A 52 7.50 26.39 -2.75
C GLY A 52 8.35 25.97 -1.54
N LYS A 53 7.77 25.28 -0.55
CA LYS A 53 8.48 24.80 0.66
C LYS A 53 8.69 23.29 0.61
N THR A 54 9.84 22.85 1.09
CA THR A 54 10.12 21.42 1.33
C THR A 54 9.57 21.04 2.71
N ILE A 55 8.68 20.05 2.76
CA ILE A 55 8.02 19.58 3.97
C ILE A 55 8.36 18.09 4.18
N THR A 56 8.91 17.76 5.34
CA THR A 56 9.06 16.38 5.80
C THR A 56 7.80 15.94 6.54
N THR A 57 7.19 14.84 6.12
CA THR A 57 5.96 14.36 6.74
C THR A 57 6.23 13.63 8.04
N THR A 58 5.29 13.74 9.00
CA THR A 58 5.33 12.97 10.25
C THR A 58 5.05 11.49 10.03
N ARG A 59 4.22 11.14 9.04
CA ARG A 59 4.01 9.76 8.61
C ARG A 59 5.26 9.21 7.94
N LYS A 60 5.53 7.93 8.17
CA LYS A 60 6.53 7.17 7.44
C LYS A 60 5.89 6.42 6.28
N VAL A 61 6.64 6.26 5.20
CA VAL A 61 6.26 5.57 3.97
C VAL A 61 7.43 4.71 3.50
N ALA A 62 7.13 3.72 2.68
CA ALA A 62 8.09 3.03 1.84
C ALA A 62 7.50 2.94 0.43
N TRP A 63 8.27 3.34 -0.58
CA TRP A 63 7.88 3.23 -1.98
C TRP A 63 8.45 1.92 -2.48
N VAL A 64 7.60 0.99 -2.89
CA VAL A 64 7.98 -0.35 -3.33
C VAL A 64 7.33 -0.61 -4.68
N GLY A 65 8.09 -1.19 -5.61
CA GLY A 65 7.61 -1.45 -6.95
C GLY A 65 8.70 -2.06 -7.82
N ASP A 66 8.37 -2.27 -9.09
CA ASP A 66 9.35 -2.76 -10.05
C ASP A 66 10.40 -1.68 -10.33
N GLY A 67 11.64 -2.13 -10.59
CA GLY A 67 12.75 -1.22 -10.84
C GLY A 67 12.51 -0.34 -12.07
N GLY A 68 12.95 0.92 -12.00
CA GLY A 68 12.80 1.89 -13.10
C GLY A 68 11.45 2.61 -13.15
N LEU A 69 10.52 2.29 -12.24
CA LEU A 69 9.23 2.98 -12.12
C LEU A 69 9.31 4.16 -11.17
N ASP A 70 10.07 5.18 -11.56
CA ASP A 70 10.16 6.42 -10.80
C ASP A 70 8.83 7.17 -10.83
N TYR A 71 8.39 7.64 -9.66
CA TYR A 71 7.14 8.39 -9.51
C TYR A 71 7.42 9.80 -9.01
N THR A 72 7.08 10.81 -9.82
CA THR A 72 7.19 12.21 -9.43
C THR A 72 5.84 12.75 -9.00
N TYR A 73 5.75 13.20 -7.76
CA TYR A 73 4.55 13.85 -7.23
C TYR A 73 4.93 15.09 -6.44
N SER A 74 4.23 16.20 -6.70
CA SER A 74 4.45 17.46 -6.00
C SER A 74 5.92 17.92 -6.06
N GLY A 75 6.57 17.75 -7.22
CA GLY A 75 7.97 18.17 -7.44
C GLY A 75 9.05 17.36 -6.70
N ALA A 76 8.68 16.22 -6.09
CA ALA A 76 9.60 15.25 -5.51
C ALA A 76 9.52 13.93 -6.30
N THR A 77 10.67 13.41 -6.71
CA THR A 77 10.77 12.11 -7.41
C THR A 77 11.07 11.01 -6.40
N LYS A 78 10.39 9.88 -6.57
CA LYS A 78 10.47 8.72 -5.69
C LYS A 78 10.89 7.52 -6.50
N CYS A 79 12.02 6.94 -6.12
CA CYS A 79 12.51 5.70 -6.71
C CYS A 79 12.00 4.53 -5.87
N PRO A 80 11.36 3.52 -6.48
CA PRO A 80 10.83 2.38 -5.75
C PRO A 80 11.97 1.51 -5.22
N LEU A 81 11.80 1.03 -4.00
CA LEU A 81 12.53 -0.10 -3.44
C LEU A 81 12.03 -1.39 -4.13
N PRO A 82 12.90 -2.40 -4.26
CA PRO A 82 12.47 -3.69 -4.80
C PRO A 82 11.47 -4.37 -3.86
N TRP A 83 10.58 -5.17 -4.45
CA TRP A 83 9.68 -6.03 -3.69
C TRP A 83 10.45 -6.97 -2.76
N THR A 84 10.02 -7.04 -1.49
CA THR A 84 10.49 -8.05 -0.55
C THR A 84 9.64 -9.32 -0.69
N ALA A 85 10.13 -10.45 -0.19
CA ALA A 85 9.35 -11.68 -0.15
C ALA A 85 8.00 -11.48 0.57
N LEU A 86 8.01 -10.75 1.69
CA LEU A 86 6.82 -10.40 2.47
C LEU A 86 5.79 -9.59 1.65
N LEU A 87 6.25 -8.57 0.93
CA LEU A 87 5.35 -7.72 0.13
C LEU A 87 4.86 -8.43 -1.14
N THR A 88 5.67 -9.33 -1.69
CA THR A 88 5.29 -10.18 -2.83
C THR A 88 4.19 -11.17 -2.44
N GLU A 89 4.29 -11.77 -1.25
CA GLU A 89 3.25 -12.65 -0.70
C GLU A 89 1.91 -11.91 -0.57
N LEU A 90 1.91 -10.70 0.00
CA LEU A 90 0.72 -9.87 0.11
C LEU A 90 0.15 -9.46 -1.27
N LYS A 91 1.02 -9.09 -2.22
CA LYS A 91 0.62 -8.75 -3.59
C LYS A 91 -0.11 -9.91 -4.25
N ASN A 92 0.49 -11.11 -4.22
CA ASN A 92 -0.10 -12.31 -4.82
C ASN A 92 -1.47 -12.63 -4.19
N ARG A 93 -1.59 -12.50 -2.87
CA ARG A 93 -2.86 -12.73 -2.16
C ARG A 93 -4.00 -11.79 -2.61
N VAL A 94 -3.68 -10.58 -3.06
CA VAL A 94 -4.66 -9.59 -3.53
C VAL A 94 -5.01 -9.77 -5.01
N GLU A 95 -4.09 -10.32 -5.81
CA GLU A 95 -4.27 -10.51 -7.26
C GLU A 95 -5.02 -11.81 -7.64
N GLU A 96 -5.07 -12.80 -6.74
CA GLU A 96 -5.84 -14.06 -6.89
C GLU A 96 -7.36 -13.90 -6.71
#